data_AF-A0A0K2RGY5-F1
#
_entry.id   AF-A0A0K2RGY5-F1
#
_cell.length_a   1.000
_cell.length_b   1.000
_cell.length_c   1.000
_cell.angle_alpha   90.00
_cell.angle_beta   90.00
_cell.angle_gamma   90.00
#
_symmetry.space_group_name_H-M   'P 1'
#
loop_
_entity.id
_entity.type
_entity.pdbx_description
1 polymer ?
#
loop_
_entity_poly.entity_id
_entity_poly.type
_entity_poly.pdbx_seq_one_letter_code
_entity_poly.pdbx_strand_id
1 'polypeptide(L)' 'MTAGQHAAETPISGGSQKPEVTMRAIVQEAYGSADVLHLTQIPTPKIAENEVLVRVHAAGLDRGPGM' A
#
# COMPACT_ATOMS: atom_id res chain seq x y z
N MET A 1 -27.49 -16.60 -40.03
CA MET A 1 -26.12 -16.22 -39.64
C MET A 1 -26.00 -16.48 -38.15
N THR A 2 -25.02 -17.29 -37.77
CA THR A 2 -24.90 -17.96 -36.47
C THR A 2 -24.48 -17.01 -35.33
N ALA A 3 -24.76 -17.46 -34.11
CA ALA A 3 -24.62 -16.81 -32.81
C ALA A 3 -23.19 -16.32 -32.47
N GLY A 4 -23.14 -15.39 -31.51
CA GLY A 4 -21.90 -14.95 -30.88
C GLY A 4 -22.12 -13.85 -29.85
N GLN A 5 -22.94 -14.12 -28.83
CA GLN A 5 -23.01 -13.31 -27.61
C GLN A 5 -21.62 -13.26 -26.97
N HIS A 6 -21.02 -12.07 -26.84
CA HIS A 6 -19.91 -11.84 -25.92
C HIS A 6 -20.49 -11.22 -24.63
N ALA A 7 -21.02 -12.09 -23.79
CA ALA A 7 -21.16 -11.82 -22.36
C ALA A 7 -20.00 -12.54 -21.64
N ALA A 8 -19.07 -11.76 -21.10
CA ALA A 8 -18.08 -12.14 -20.08
C ALA A 8 -17.32 -10.85 -19.74
N GLU A 9 -17.08 -10.42 -18.52
CA GLU A 9 -17.37 -10.89 -17.18
C GLU A 9 -17.27 -9.62 -16.34
N THR A 10 -18.27 -9.31 -15.53
CA THR A 10 -18.13 -8.31 -14.49
C THR A 10 -16.99 -8.77 -13.58
N PRO A 11 -15.94 -7.98 -13.29
CA PRO A 11 -15.01 -8.37 -12.25
C PRO A 11 -15.74 -8.21 -10.91
N ILE A 12 -16.42 -9.27 -10.48
CA ILE A 12 -16.87 -9.44 -9.11
C ILE A 12 -15.68 -9.90 -8.26
N SER A 13 -14.74 -8.99 -8.01
CA SER A 13 -13.81 -9.18 -6.88
C SER A 13 -14.38 -8.50 -5.63
N GLY A 14 -15.58 -8.94 -5.25
CA GLY A 14 -16.10 -8.77 -3.89
C GLY A 14 -15.44 -9.80 -2.98
N GLY A 15 -14.12 -9.78 -2.90
CA GLY A 15 -13.42 -10.47 -1.82
C GLY A 15 -13.73 -9.70 -0.55
N SER A 16 -14.53 -10.27 0.34
CA SER A 16 -14.70 -9.77 1.71
C SER A 16 -13.33 -9.72 2.37
N GLN A 17 -12.59 -8.62 2.17
CA GLN A 17 -11.36 -8.36 2.90
C GLN A 17 -11.78 -8.29 4.36
N LYS A 18 -11.43 -9.33 5.14
CA LYS A 18 -11.28 -9.17 6.58
C LYS A 18 -10.56 -7.83 6.78
N PRO A 19 -11.04 -6.92 7.64
CA PRO A 19 -10.42 -5.61 7.78
C PRO A 19 -8.94 -5.84 8.02
N GLU A 20 -8.14 -5.54 7.01
CA GLU A 20 -6.70 -5.70 7.11
C GLU A 20 -6.28 -4.70 8.17
N VAL A 21 -5.57 -5.15 9.20
CA VAL A 21 -5.13 -4.25 10.26
C VAL A 21 -4.26 -3.20 9.56
N THR A 22 -4.70 -1.96 9.52
CA THR A 22 -3.98 -0.87 8.87
C THR A 22 -3.14 -0.08 9.87
N MET A 23 -2.09 0.56 9.38
CA MET A 23 -1.27 1.52 10.12
C MET A 23 -1.14 2.81 9.33
N ARG A 24 -0.80 3.90 10.03
CA ARG A 24 -0.48 5.19 9.39
C ARG A 24 0.98 5.19 8.92
N ALA A 25 1.22 5.63 7.70
CA ALA A 25 2.57 5.77 7.14
C ALA A 25 2.67 7.04 6.28
N ILE A 26 3.88 7.60 6.19
CA ILE A 26 4.23 8.59 5.16
C ILE A 26 4.59 7.81 3.89
N VAL A 27 3.88 8.06 2.79
CA VAL A 27 4.04 7.36 1.51
C VAL A 27 4.46 8.34 0.43
N GLN A 28 5.32 7.86 -0.47
CA GLN A 28 5.71 8.54 -1.70
C GLN A 28 5.10 7.79 -2.89
N GLU A 29 4.20 8.43 -3.62
CA GLU A 29 3.59 7.83 -4.83
C GLU A 29 4.32 8.20 -6.12
N ALA A 30 5.03 9.33 -6.11
CA ALA A 30 5.78 9.82 -7.24
C ALA A 30 7.14 10.38 -6.80
N TYR A 31 8.12 10.36 -7.69
CA TYR A 31 9.37 11.08 -7.48
C TYR A 31 9.14 12.58 -7.58
N GLY A 32 9.79 13.37 -6.72
CA GLY A 32 9.60 14.82 -6.68
C GLY A 32 10.16 15.47 -5.41
N SER A 33 9.73 16.72 -5.18
CA SER A 33 10.01 17.45 -3.93
C SER A 33 9.32 16.78 -2.74
N ALA A 34 9.60 17.26 -1.52
CA ALA A 34 8.98 16.74 -0.30
C ALA A 34 7.44 16.78 -0.30
N ASP A 35 6.82 17.59 -1.16
CA ASP A 35 5.37 17.75 -1.25
C ASP A 35 4.63 16.48 -1.74
N VAL A 36 5.34 15.56 -2.39
CA VAL A 36 4.78 14.25 -2.82
C VAL A 36 4.58 13.29 -1.65
N LEU A 37 5.18 13.56 -0.50
CA LEU A 37 5.05 12.77 0.71
C LEU A 37 3.74 13.11 1.41
N HIS A 38 2.92 12.10 1.67
CA HIS A 38 1.66 12.30 2.36
C HIS A 38 1.39 11.17 3.35
N LEU A 39 0.62 11.50 4.38
CA LEU A 39 0.19 10.57 5.42
C LEU A 39 -1.04 9.80 4.94
N THR A 40 -0.96 8.47 4.94
CA THR A 40 -2.09 7.61 4.57
C THR A 40 -2.17 6.36 5.45
N GLN A 41 -3.25 5.59 5.31
CA GLN A 41 -3.40 4.27 5.92
C GLN A 41 -2.94 3.19 4.93
N ILE A 42 -2.04 2.32 5.37
CA ILE A 42 -1.57 1.17 4.61
C ILE A 42 -1.74 -0.12 5.41
N PRO A 43 -1.76 -1.29 4.75
CA PRO A 43 -1.71 -2.58 5.45
C PRO A 43 -0.52 -2.68 6.41
N THR A 44 -0.75 -3.28 7.58
CA THR A 44 0.35 -3.59 8.50
C THR A 44 1.27 -4.62 7.85
N PRO A 45 2.60 -4.41 7.84
CA PRO A 45 3.56 -5.34 7.25
C PRO A 45 3.48 -6.73 7.89
N LYS A 46 3.62 -7.76 7.06
CA LYS A 46 3.84 -9.14 7.52
C LYS A 46 5.34 -9.36 7.72
N ILE A 47 5.71 -10.04 8.81
CA ILE A 47 7.10 -10.37 9.14
C ILE A 47 7.42 -11.81 8.78
N ALA A 48 8.64 -12.07 8.34
CA ALA A 48 9.22 -13.41 8.23
C ALA A 48 9.79 -13.90 9.58
N GLU A 49 10.29 -15.14 9.63
CA GLU A 49 10.76 -15.80 10.87
C GLU A 49 11.88 -15.05 11.59
N ASN A 50 12.73 -14.33 10.84
CA ASN A 50 13.90 -13.62 11.38
C ASN A 50 13.72 -12.09 11.39
N GLU A 51 12.49 -11.61 11.32
CA GLU A 51 12.15 -10.20 11.29
C GLU A 51 11.34 -9.78 12.51
N VAL A 52 11.36 -8.49 12.82
CA VAL A 52 10.58 -7.91 13.91
C VAL A 52 9.68 -6.79 13.38
N LEU A 53 8.46 -6.74 13.88
CA LEU A 53 7.55 -5.61 13.63
C LEU A 53 7.68 -4.61 14.76
N VAL A 54 8.18 -3.41 14.44
CA VAL A 54 8.39 -2.35 15.43
C VAL A 54 7.24 -1.34 15.37
N ARG A 55 6.65 -1.02 16.53
CA ARG A 55 5.72 0.10 16.66
C ARG A 55 6.50 1.40 16.81
N VAL A 56 6.54 2.20 15.74
CA VAL A 56 7.24 3.48 15.71
C VAL A 56 6.53 4.50 16.61
N HIS A 57 7.27 5.06 17.57
CA HIS A 57 6.81 6.18 18.41
C HIS A 57 7.25 7.54 17.85
N ALA A 58 8.45 7.61 17.28
CA ALA A 58 9.00 8.75 16.56
C ALA A 58 10.03 8.26 15.53
N ALA A 59 10.25 9.05 14.48
CA ALA A 59 11.27 8.82 13.47
C ALA A 59 12.15 10.08 13.32
N GLY A 60 13.45 9.89 13.10
CA GLY A 60 14.38 10.98 12.79
C GLY A 60 14.27 11.42 11.34
N LEU A 61 14.58 12.69 11.06
CA LEU A 61 14.73 13.22 9.71
C LEU A 61 16.21 13.20 9.31
N ASP A 62 16.51 12.70 8.12
CA ASP A 62 17.84 12.74 7.51
C ASP A 62 17.80 13.50 6.18
N ARG A 63 18.94 14.05 5.75
CA ARG A 63 19.06 14.79 4.48
C ARG A 63 19.11 13.89 3.25
N GLY A 64 19.13 12.58 3.43
CA GLY A 64 19.29 11.58 2.37
C GLY A 64 20.76 11.43 1.95
N PRO A 65 21.06 10.43 1.11
CA PRO A 65 22.37 10.31 0.48
C PRO A 65 22.56 11.55 -0.42
N GLY A 66 23.42 12.46 0.01
CA GLY A 66 23.76 13.65 -0.78
C GLY A 66 24.31 13.27 -2.15
N MET A 67 24.01 14.10 -3.15
CA MET A 67 24.72 14.09 -4.43
C MET A 67 26.04 14.86 -4.28
#